data_AF-A0A975LMD9-F1
#
_entry.id   AF-A0A975LMD9-F1
#
_cell.length_a   1.000
_cell.length_b   1.000
_cell.length_c   1.000
_cell.angle_alpha   90.00
_cell.angle_beta   90.00
_cell.angle_gamma   90.00
#
_symmetry.space_group_name_H-M   'P 1'
#
loop_
_entity.id
_entity.type
_entity.pdbx_description
1 polymer ?
#
loop_
_entity_poly.entity_id
_entity_poly.type
_entity_poly.pdbx_seq_one_letter_code
_entity_poly.pdbx_strand_id
1 'polypeptide(L)' 'MTQKQLSDELGIFDSYLRRYESGSLSNPTLDFLMKLKEIFNIPIDDLVFKDLSK' A
#
# COMPACT_ATOMS: atom_id res chain seq x y z
N MET A 1 10.63 8.90 2.48
CA MET A 1 10.76 7.44 2.69
C MET A 1 11.10 6.78 1.36
N THR A 2 12.05 5.84 1.34
CA THR A 2 12.35 5.03 0.14
C THR A 2 11.49 3.76 0.11
N GLN A 3 11.35 3.10 -1.06
CA GLN A 3 10.62 1.82 -1.16
C GLN A 3 11.18 0.76 -0.19
N LYS A 4 12.50 0.69 -0.05
CA LYS A 4 13.15 -0.27 0.86
C LYS A 4 12.81 0.01 2.33
N GLN A 5 12.80 1.28 2.74
CA GLN A 5 12.41 1.63 4.11
C GLN A 5 10.96 1.29 4.37
N LEU A 6 10.07 1.54 3.41
CA LEU A 6 8.65 1.21 3.52
C LEU A 6 8.40 -0.30 3.60
N SER A 7 9.06 -1.11 2.77
CA SER A 7 8.93 -2.57 2.82
C SER A 7 9.47 -3.15 4.12
N ASP A 8 10.61 -2.63 4.61
CA ASP A 8 11.18 -3.01 5.91
C ASP A 8 10.21 -2.67 7.06
N GLU A 9 9.55 -1.50 7.02
CA GLU A 9 8.56 -1.06 8.02
C GLU A 9 7.24 -1.86 7.96
N LEU A 10 6.80 -2.23 6.75
CA LEU A 10 5.63 -3.07 6.51
C LEU A 10 5.87 -4.55 6.81
N GLY A 11 7.14 -4.97 6.96
CA GLY A 11 7.52 -6.37 7.14
C GLY A 11 7.26 -7.24 5.90
N ILE A 12 7.39 -6.66 4.70
CA ILE A 12 7.16 -7.34 3.42
C ILE A 12 8.39 -7.28 2.53
N PHE A 13 8.40 -8.09 1.47
CA PHE A 13 9.45 -8.00 0.45
C PHE A 13 9.28 -6.76 -0.44
N ASP A 14 10.38 -6.12 -0.82
CA ASP A 14 10.41 -5.02 -1.80
C ASP A 14 9.69 -5.36 -3.10
N SER A 15 9.79 -6.63 -3.53
CA SER A 15 9.13 -7.15 -4.72
C SER A 15 7.60 -7.17 -4.59
N TYR A 16 7.08 -7.42 -3.39
CA TYR A 16 5.64 -7.37 -3.11
C TYR A 16 5.14 -5.92 -3.20
N LEU A 17 5.85 -4.99 -2.54
CA LEU A 17 5.52 -3.57 -2.58
C LEU A 17 5.54 -3.03 -4.02
N ARG A 18 6.60 -3.35 -4.77
CA ARG A 18 6.73 -2.94 -6.18
C ARG A 18 5.57 -3.46 -7.05
N ARG A 19 5.16 -4.72 -6.86
CA ARG A 19 4.03 -5.30 -7.61
C ARG A 19 2.70 -4.66 -7.24
N TYR A 20 2.52 -4.28 -5.98
CA TYR A 20 1.35 -3.55 -5.52
C TYR A 20 1.26 -2.17 -6.19
N GLU A 21 2.34 -1.39 -6.12
CA GLU A 21 2.40 -0.05 -6.73
C GLU A 21 2.29 -0.06 -8.26
N SER A 22 2.80 -1.11 -8.92
CA SER A 22 2.67 -1.28 -10.37
C SER A 22 1.29 -1.79 -10.82
N GLY A 23 0.39 -2.10 -9.88
CA GLY A 23 -0.92 -2.71 -10.15
C GLY A 23 -0.85 -4.16 -10.64
N SER A 24 0.33 -4.78 -10.66
CA SER A 24 0.52 -6.19 -11.05
C SER A 24 0.09 -7.18 -9.97
N LEU A 25 -0.06 -6.70 -8.74
CA LEU A 25 -0.73 -7.38 -7.64
C LEU A 25 -2.02 -6.62 -7.32
N SER A 26 -3.15 -7.29 -7.52
CA SER A 26 -4.48 -6.81 -7.10
C SER A 26 -4.92 -7.55 -5.84
N ASN A 27 -5.82 -6.95 -5.07
CA ASN A 27 -6.35 -7.46 -3.80
C ASN A 27 -5.31 -7.54 -2.65
N PRO A 28 -4.81 -6.40 -2.17
CA PRO A 28 -4.06 -6.36 -0.91
C PRO A 28 -4.91 -6.89 0.25
N THR A 29 -4.26 -7.41 1.29
CA THR A 29 -4.95 -7.79 2.52
C THR A 29 -5.37 -6.55 3.31
N LEU A 30 -6.42 -6.66 4.13
CA LEU A 30 -6.83 -5.56 5.01
C LEU A 30 -5.72 -5.16 5.98
N ASP A 31 -4.96 -6.11 6.52
CA ASP A 31 -3.82 -5.85 7.41
C ASP A 31 -2.75 -4.96 6.73
N PHE A 32 -2.44 -5.24 5.46
CA PHE A 32 -1.51 -4.44 4.69
C PHE A 32 -2.00 -3.00 4.50
N LEU A 33 -3.29 -2.83 4.18
CA LEU A 33 -3.90 -1.51 4.04
C LEU A 33 -3.94 -0.74 5.37
N MET A 34 -4.22 -1.43 6.48
CA MET A 34 -4.23 -0.83 7.82
C MET A 34 -2.84 -0.33 8.22
N LYS A 35 -1.79 -1.11 7.95
CA LYS A 35 -0.41 -0.67 8.20
C LYS A 35 -0.03 0.54 7.34
N LEU A 36 -0.40 0.54 6.05
CA LEU A 36 -0.17 1.69 5.17
C LEU A 36 -0.83 2.96 5.70
N LYS A 37 -2.09 2.86 6.14
CA LYS A 37 -2.81 4.02 6.67
C LYS A 37 -2.10 4.60 7.91
N GLU A 38 -1.55 3.74 8.76
CA GLU A 38 -0.83 4.13 9.99
C GLU A 38 0.51 4.81 9.65
N ILE A 39 1.30 4.21 8.75
CA ILE A 39 2.59 4.76 8.32
C ILE A 39 2.44 6.13 7.64
N PHE A 40 1.44 6.26 6.77
CA PHE A 40 1.20 7.50 6.02
C PHE A 40 0.29 8.49 6.76
N ASN A 41 -0.29 8.08 7.89
CA ASN A 41 -1.26 8.85 8.65
C ASN A 41 -2.39 9.42 7.79
N ILE A 42 -3.02 8.54 7.00
CA ILE A 42 -4.14 8.87 6.11
C ILE A 42 -5.39 8.05 6.46
N PRO A 43 -6.58 8.54 6.11
CA PRO A 43 -7.79 7.73 6.14
C PRO A 43 -7.65 6.48 5.27
N ILE A 44 -8.24 5.37 5.70
CA ILE A 44 -8.27 4.12 4.90
C ILE A 44 -9.01 4.33 3.57
N ASP A 45 -9.98 5.25 3.55
CA ASP A 45 -10.79 5.57 2.37
C ASP A 45 -9.93 6.05 1.20
N ASP A 46 -8.83 6.76 1.48
CA ASP A 46 -7.87 7.23 0.46
C ASP A 46 -7.11 6.08 -0.22
N LEU A 47 -7.06 4.89 0.40
CA LEU A 47 -6.40 3.70 -0.15
C LEU A 47 -7.34 2.78 -0.94
N VAL A 48 -8.65 2.83 -0.67
CA VAL A 48 -9.65 1.91 -1.27
C VAL A 48 -10.56 2.60 -2.27
N PHE A 49 -10.59 3.93 -2.28
CA PHE A 49 -11.39 4.68 -3.23
C PHE A 49 -10.75 4.67 -4.61
N LYS A 50 -11.54 4.27 -5.60
CA LYS A 50 -11.20 4.48 -7.01
C LYS A 50 -11.99 5.69 -7.48
N ASP A 51 -11.30 6.77 -7.84
CA ASP A 51 -11.96 7.89 -8.52
C ASP A 51 -12.47 7.41 -9.88
N LEU A 52 -13.80 7.37 -10.01
CA LEU A 52 -14.52 6.95 -11.22
C LEU A 52 -14.87 8.14 -12.12
N SER A 53 -14.38 9.34 -11.82
CA SER A 53 -14.71 10.58 -12.55
C SER A 53 -13.96 10.73 -13.89
N LYS A 54 -13.41 9.64 -14.46
CA LYS A 54 -12.65 9.64 -15.71
C LYS A 54 -13.23 8.68 -16.74
#